data_AF-A0A949I7B7-F1
#
_entry.id   AF-A0A949I7B7-F1
#
_cell.length_a   1.000
_cell.length_b   1.000
_cell.length_c   1.000
_cell.angle_alpha   90.00
_cell.angle_beta   90.00
_cell.angle_gamma   90.00
#
_symmetry.space_group_name_H-M   'P 1'
#
loop_
_entity.id
_entity.type
_entity.pdbx_description
1 polymer ?
#
loop_
_entity_poly.entity_id
_entity_poly.type
_entity_poly.pdbx_seq_one_letter_code
_entity_poly.pdbx_strand_id
1 'polypeptide(L)'
;MFKNNKVTLLILLIIAAFVGYNYFLKKDKPTNGDLAVESQQQDQNGQPAIGKDLMAALFKLKSLTIDDTFFKDPIFNSLTDFTVQIAPQEVGRNNPFSSVGGASVIRSGKGL
;
A
#
# COMPACT_ATOMS: atom_id res chain seq x y z
N MET A 1 -31.96 53.36 26.54
CA MET A 1 -31.67 53.26 25.10
C MET A 1 -31.15 51.85 24.81
N PHE A 2 -32.04 50.85 24.69
CA PHE A 2 -31.69 49.41 24.68
C PHE A 2 -32.60 48.62 23.72
N LYS A 3 -32.58 48.94 22.43
CA LYS A 3 -33.37 48.22 21.41
C LYS A 3 -32.52 47.30 20.52
N ASN A 4 -31.19 47.47 20.55
CA ASN A 4 -30.25 46.69 19.74
C ASN A 4 -29.49 45.64 20.57
N ASN A 5 -29.59 45.67 21.90
CA ASN A 5 -28.99 44.68 22.79
C ASN A 5 -29.58 43.27 22.61
N LYS A 6 -30.88 43.16 22.29
CA LYS A 6 -31.52 41.87 21.97
C LYS A 6 -30.96 41.26 20.69
N VAL A 7 -30.71 42.09 19.67
CA VAL A 7 -30.10 41.65 18.39
C VAL A 7 -28.65 41.27 18.60
N THR A 8 -27.88 42.07 19.36
CA THR A 8 -26.50 41.73 19.73
C THR A 8 -26.41 40.43 20.53
N LEU A 9 -27.34 40.20 21.47
CA LEU A 9 -27.41 38.97 22.27
C LEU A 9 -27.77 37.74 21.42
N LEU A 10 -28.66 37.91 20.43
CA LEU A 10 -29.04 36.85 19.50
C LEU A 10 -27.88 36.47 18.56
N ILE A 11 -27.11 37.44 18.07
CA ILE A 11 -25.91 37.19 17.26
C ILE A 11 -24.84 36.45 18.09
N LEU A 12 -24.62 36.88 19.33
CA LEU A 12 -23.65 36.24 20.22
C LEU A 12 -24.05 34.79 20.55
N LEU A 13 -25.35 34.53 20.70
CA LEU A 13 -25.88 33.19 20.93
C LEU A 13 -25.70 32.26 19.71
N ILE A 14 -25.89 32.77 18.49
CA ILE A 14 -25.66 32.00 17.26
C ILE A 14 -24.17 31.67 17.10
N ILE A 15 -23.28 32.62 17.38
CA ILE A 15 -21.83 32.38 17.33
C ILE A 15 -21.42 31.35 18.38
N ALA A 16 -21.93 31.46 19.61
CA ALA A 16 -21.68 30.48 20.66
C ALA A 16 -22.22 29.09 20.31
N ALA A 17 -23.40 29.00 19.69
CA ALA A 17 -23.96 27.73 19.22
C ALA A 17 -23.13 27.12 18.08
N PHE A 18 -22.63 27.92 17.15
CA PHE A 18 -21.79 27.45 16.04
C PHE A 18 -20.43 26.93 16.54
N VAL A 19 -19.79 27.65 17.46
CA VAL A 19 -18.54 27.23 18.09
C VAL A 19 -18.75 25.99 18.94
N GLY A 20 -19.81 25.97 19.75
CA GLY A 20 -20.20 24.81 20.56
C GLY A 20 -20.47 23.57 19.71
N TYR A 21 -21.23 23.71 18.63
CA TYR A 21 -21.50 22.63 17.68
C TYR A 21 -20.22 22.07 17.04
N ASN A 22 -19.32 22.95 16.58
CA ASN A 22 -18.04 22.53 16.02
C ASN A 22 -17.15 21.83 17.04
N TYR A 23 -17.17 22.26 18.31
CA TYR A 23 -16.34 21.66 19.35
C TYR A 23 -16.92 20.34 19.89
N PHE A 24 -18.26 20.20 19.92
CA PHE A 24 -18.94 19.02 20.46
C PHE A 24 -19.15 17.91 19.43
N LEU A 25 -19.38 18.22 18.15
CA LEU A 25 -19.55 17.20 17.10
C LEU A 25 -18.23 16.74 16.47
N LYS A 26 -17.14 17.53 16.57
CA LYS A 26 -15.80 17.11 16.10
C LYS A 26 -14.96 16.43 17.18
N LYS A 27 -15.53 16.15 18.36
CA LYS A 27 -14.87 15.32 19.36
C LYS A 27 -15.19 13.87 19.04
N ASP A 28 -14.15 13.15 18.64
CA ASP A 28 -14.18 11.77 18.17
C ASP A 28 -15.06 10.87 19.04
N LYS A 29 -15.90 10.06 18.38
CA LYS A 29 -16.57 8.93 19.03
C LYS A 29 -15.46 8.01 19.56
N PRO A 30 -15.48 7.58 20.83
CA PRO A 30 -14.53 6.57 21.29
C PRO A 30 -14.81 5.27 20.54
N THR A 31 -13.98 4.95 19.55
CA THR A 31 -13.91 3.62 18.94
C THR A 31 -13.37 2.68 19.99
N ASN A 32 -14.26 2.05 20.75
CA ASN A 32 -13.95 0.87 21.52
C ASN A 32 -15.03 -0.17 21.28
N GLY A 33 -14.67 -1.18 20.49
CA GLY A 33 -15.28 -2.51 20.54
C GLY A 33 -16.51 -2.72 19.67
N ASP A 34 -16.31 -2.92 18.37
CA ASP A 34 -17.14 -3.90 17.66
C ASP A 34 -16.32 -4.55 16.54
N LEU A 35 -16.11 -5.87 16.63
CA LEU A 35 -15.46 -6.66 15.59
C LEU A 35 -16.46 -6.87 14.45
N ALA A 36 -16.65 -5.85 13.62
CA ALA A 36 -17.29 -6.03 12.33
C ALA A 36 -16.20 -6.38 11.30
N VAL A 37 -16.36 -7.54 10.64
CA VAL A 37 -15.62 -7.85 9.41
C VAL A 37 -15.95 -6.76 8.40
N GLU A 38 -14.96 -5.93 8.08
CA GLU A 38 -15.07 -4.94 7.03
C GLU A 38 -15.09 -5.67 5.68
N SER A 39 -16.29 -6.08 5.26
CA SER A 39 -16.56 -6.28 3.84
C SER A 39 -16.24 -4.95 3.17
N GLN A 40 -15.13 -4.94 2.43
CA GLN A 40 -14.64 -3.82 1.62
C GLN A 40 -15.80 -3.28 0.78
N GLN A 41 -16.49 -2.28 1.33
CA GLN A 41 -17.30 -1.39 0.54
C GLN A 41 -16.30 -0.57 -0.24
N GLN A 42 -16.10 -0.99 -1.49
CA GLN A 42 -15.42 -0.23 -2.51
C GLN A 42 -16.07 1.16 -2.52
N ASP A 43 -15.39 2.08 -1.85
CA ASP A 43 -15.71 3.49 -1.85
C ASP A 43 -15.73 3.93 -3.32
N GLN A 44 -16.89 4.41 -3.78
CA GLN A 44 -17.04 5.01 -5.10
C GLN A 44 -16.30 6.36 -5.20
N ASN A 45 -15.39 6.64 -4.25
CA ASN A 45 -14.35 7.66 -4.30
C ASN A 45 -12.94 7.03 -4.20
N GLY A 46 -12.62 5.96 -4.93
CA GLY A 46 -11.31 5.27 -4.90
C GLY A 46 -10.04 6.05 -5.32
N GLN A 47 -10.07 7.38 -5.36
CA GLN A 47 -8.98 8.24 -5.87
C GLN A 47 -8.16 9.07 -4.85
N PRO A 48 -8.61 9.42 -3.62
CA PRO A 48 -7.84 10.31 -2.75
C PRO A 48 -6.72 9.60 -1.96
N ALA A 49 -6.78 8.28 -1.78
CA ALA A 49 -5.76 7.53 -1.05
C ALA A 49 -4.49 7.32 -1.90
N ILE A 50 -4.64 6.87 -3.14
CA ILE A 50 -3.53 6.63 -4.08
C ILE A 50 -2.73 7.91 -4.34
N GLY A 51 -3.42 9.06 -4.49
CA GLY A 51 -2.75 10.34 -4.71
C GLY A 51 -1.89 10.79 -3.53
N LYS A 52 -2.32 10.51 -2.29
CA LYS A 52 -1.56 10.85 -1.08
C LYS A 52 -0.32 9.97 -0.92
N ASP A 53 -0.45 8.67 -1.16
CA ASP A 53 0.67 7.74 -1.04
C ASP A 53 1.72 7.97 -2.13
N LEU A 54 1.30 8.24 -3.37
CA LEU A 54 2.20 8.63 -4.45
C LEU A 54 2.92 9.94 -4.13
N MET A 55 2.20 10.95 -3.65
CA MET A 55 2.80 12.23 -3.27
C MET A 55 3.83 12.05 -2.13
N ALA A 56 3.52 11.23 -1.13
CA ALA A 56 4.44 10.91 -0.04
C ALA A 56 5.71 10.18 -0.54
N ALA A 57 5.57 9.25 -1.48
CA ALA A 57 6.71 8.58 -2.12
C ALA A 57 7.56 9.56 -2.93
N LEU A 58 6.94 10.47 -3.68
CA LEU A 58 7.65 11.49 -4.46
C LEU A 58 8.41 12.48 -3.57
N PHE A 59 7.84 12.88 -2.43
CA PHE A 59 8.57 13.71 -1.46
C PHE A 59 9.77 12.97 -0.85
N LYS A 60 9.65 11.66 -0.60
CA LYS A 60 10.78 10.83 -0.16
C LYS A 60 11.86 10.73 -1.23
N LEU A 61 11.51 10.48 -2.49
CA LEU A 61 12.49 10.46 -3.58
C LEU A 61 13.14 11.83 -3.83
N LYS A 62 12.36 12.92 -3.74
CA LYS A 62 12.88 14.29 -3.91
C LYS A 62 13.87 14.69 -2.80
N SER A 63 13.69 14.16 -1.60
CA SER A 63 14.60 14.43 -0.47
C SER A 63 15.80 13.48 -0.44
N LEU A 64 15.80 12.42 -1.25
CA LEU A 64 16.93 11.52 -1.37
C LEU A 64 18.05 12.23 -2.16
N THR A 65 19.09 12.63 -1.44
CA THR A 65 20.35 13.08 -2.03
C THR A 65 21.28 11.88 -2.13
N ILE A 66 21.59 11.44 -3.35
CA ILE A 66 22.63 10.43 -3.59
C ILE A 66 23.96 11.16 -3.69
N ASP A 67 24.94 10.71 -2.91
CA ASP A 67 26.30 11.22 -2.99
C ASP A 67 27.03 10.55 -4.16
N ASP A 68 27.17 11.30 -5.25
CA ASP A 68 27.82 10.81 -6.46
C ASP A 68 29.35 10.74 -6.34
N THR A 69 29.95 11.22 -5.25
CA THR A 69 31.40 11.24 -5.07
C THR A 69 31.99 9.84 -4.99
N PHE A 70 31.28 8.89 -4.38
CA PHE A 70 31.67 7.48 -4.30
C PHE A 70 31.86 6.87 -5.70
N PHE A 71 30.96 7.16 -6.65
CA PHE A 71 31.04 6.63 -8.01
C PHE A 71 32.14 7.29 -8.86
N LYS A 72 32.67 8.43 -8.42
CA LYS A 72 33.78 9.14 -9.08
C LYS A 72 35.15 8.68 -8.59
N ASP A 73 35.22 7.84 -7.56
CA ASP A 73 36.47 7.31 -7.06
C ASP A 73 37.18 6.47 -8.15
N PRO A 74 38.45 6.74 -8.48
CA PRO A 74 39.24 5.89 -9.38
C PRO A 74 39.25 4.41 -8.99
N ILE A 75 39.19 4.11 -7.68
CA ILE A 75 39.10 2.74 -7.16
C ILE A 75 37.78 2.10 -7.59
N PHE A 76 36.65 2.80 -7.42
CA PHE A 76 35.34 2.30 -7.85
C PHE A 76 35.31 2.04 -9.36
N ASN A 77 35.88 2.96 -10.15
CA ASN A 77 35.95 2.82 -11.62
C ASN A 77 36.92 1.73 -12.09
N SER A 78 37.83 1.26 -11.24
CA SER A 78 38.76 0.18 -11.55
C SER A 78 38.20 -1.22 -11.26
N LEU A 79 37.03 -1.31 -10.62
CA LEU A 79 36.39 -2.59 -10.30
C LEU A 79 36.04 -3.32 -11.59
N THR A 80 36.58 -4.53 -11.71
CA THR A 80 36.31 -5.43 -12.83
C THR A 80 35.15 -6.34 -12.43
N ASP A 81 34.18 -6.51 -13.33
CA ASP A 81 33.13 -7.50 -13.16
C ASP A 81 33.70 -8.92 -13.35
N PHE A 82 33.61 -9.74 -12.30
CA PHE A 82 34.04 -11.14 -12.30
C PHE A 82 32.88 -12.12 -12.53
N THR A 83 31.72 -11.63 -12.92
CA THR A 83 30.56 -12.47 -13.21
C THR A 83 30.88 -13.40 -14.38
N VAL A 84 30.70 -14.70 -14.17
CA VAL A 84 30.84 -15.72 -15.20
C VAL A 84 29.47 -16.01 -15.79
N GLN A 85 29.36 -16.06 -17.11
CA GLN A 85 28.13 -16.53 -17.76
C GLN A 85 27.87 -17.98 -17.36
N ILE A 86 26.74 -18.23 -16.71
CA ILE A 86 26.32 -19.58 -16.35
C ILE A 86 25.82 -20.27 -17.62
N ALA A 87 26.45 -21.40 -17.97
CA ALA A 87 25.98 -22.23 -19.07
C ALA A 87 24.52 -22.68 -18.80
N PRO A 88 23.65 -22.67 -19.82
CA PRO A 88 22.30 -23.18 -19.67
C PRO A 88 22.33 -24.60 -19.11
N GLN A 89 21.69 -24.82 -17.96
CA GLN A 89 21.51 -26.15 -17.41
C GLN A 89 20.31 -26.80 -18.09
N GLU A 90 20.37 -28.12 -18.30
CA GLU A 90 19.22 -28.84 -18.81
C GLU A 90 18.03 -28.68 -17.85
N VAL A 91 16.87 -28.37 -18.42
CA VAL A 91 15.63 -28.32 -17.64
C VAL A 91 15.34 -29.73 -17.16
N GLY A 92 15.20 -29.91 -15.85
CA GLY A 92 14.85 -31.20 -15.27
C GLY A 92 13.55 -31.75 -15.85
N ARG A 93 13.30 -33.06 -15.68
CA ARG A 93 12.04 -33.68 -16.10
C ARG A 93 10.88 -32.94 -15.43
N ASN A 94 9.84 -32.60 -16.21
CA ASN A 94 8.61 -31.99 -15.70
C ASN A 94 8.05 -32.69 -14.44
N ASN A 95 8.21 -34.01 -14.36
CA ASN A 95 7.98 -34.79 -13.15
C ASN A 95 9.24 -35.61 -12.83
N PRO A 96 9.96 -35.30 -11.73
CA PRO A 96 11.19 -36.02 -11.36
C PRO A 96 10.96 -37.47 -10.95
N PHE A 97 9.71 -37.88 -10.68
CA PHE A 97 9.37 -39.21 -10.19
C PHE A 97 8.65 -40.10 -11.21
N SER A 98 8.39 -39.64 -12.44
CA SER A 98 7.72 -40.51 -13.42
C SER A 98 8.63 -41.68 -13.80
N SER A 99 8.04 -42.86 -14.03
CA SER A 99 8.82 -44.07 -14.31
C SER A 99 9.73 -43.89 -15.53
N VAL A 100 10.95 -44.41 -15.45
CA VAL A 100 11.88 -44.42 -16.58
C VAL A 100 11.28 -45.35 -17.64
N GLY A 101 10.96 -44.82 -18.82
CA GLY A 101 10.42 -45.61 -19.92
C GLY A 101 8.95 -45.42 -20.25
N GLY A 102 8.26 -44.40 -19.72
CA GLY A 102 7.08 -43.78 -20.35
C GLY A 102 5.84 -44.65 -20.62
N ALA A 103 5.86 -45.93 -20.30
CA ALA A 103 4.71 -46.81 -20.39
C ALA A 103 4.15 -46.94 -18.98
N SER A 104 3.15 -46.11 -18.67
CA SER A 104 2.11 -46.55 -17.76
C SER A 104 1.56 -47.84 -18.36
N VAL A 105 2.01 -48.99 -17.86
CA VAL A 105 1.47 -50.30 -18.23
C VAL A 105 0.03 -50.28 -17.72
N ILE A 106 -0.88 -49.75 -18.54
CA ILE A 106 -2.31 -49.92 -18.34
C ILE A 106 -2.55 -51.40 -18.65
N ARG A 107 -2.47 -52.23 -17.61
CA ARG A 107 -2.97 -53.60 -17.66
C ARG A 107 -4.49 -53.50 -17.78
N SER A 108 -4.97 -53.40 -19.03
CA SER A 108 -6.36 -53.67 -19.38
C SER A 108 -6.62 -55.15 -19.13
N GLY A 109 -6.99 -55.48 -17.90
CA GLY A 109 -7.44 -56.81 -17.53
C GLY A 109 -8.85 -57.03 -18.05
N LYS A 110 -8.97 -57.61 -19.25
CA LYS A 110 -10.20 -58.25 -19.70
C LYS A 110 -9.94 -59.73 -19.96
N GLY A 111 -10.66 -60.57 -19.24
CA GLY A 111 -10.69 -62.03 -19.41
C GLY A 111 -10.78 -62.74 -18.06
N LEU A 112 -11.99 -62.94 -17.54
CA LEU A 112 -12.73 -64.20 -17.62
C LEU A 112 -14.24 -63.88 -17.57
#